data_AF-A0A1R2BKY8-F1
#
_entry.id   AF-A0A1R2BKY8-F1
#
_cell.length_a   1.000
_cell.length_b   1.000
_cell.length_c   1.000
_cell.angle_alpha   90.00
_cell.angle_beta   90.00
_cell.angle_gamma   90.00
#
_symmetry.space_group_name_H-M   'P 1'
#
loop_
_entity.id
_entity.type
_entity.pdbx_description
1 polymer ?
#
loop_
_entity_poly.entity_id
_entity_poly.type
_entity_poly.pdbx_seq_one_letter_code
_entity_poly.pdbx_strand_id
1 'polypeptide(L)'
;MLKLLFIISLSLGVLASDTSKLTPTNVKDFLSGLALGLGNGSTSTCSQGLSTMINNSYKVISDFTAKTQNLQQDITTLNDLQLVVNSISSVSKCDFSTLDNQLNKIFSKQGIEILTQNYINNGAVLYTDYNTMMTCTENYSTCGQAVGNAFKLLIGWSLN
;
A
#
# COMPACT_ATOMS: atom_id res chain seq x y z
N MET A 1 -11.92 0.39 -6.22
CA MET A 1 -11.68 1.47 -5.23
C MET A 1 -12.04 1.05 -3.80
N LEU A 2 -13.25 0.54 -3.51
CA LEU A 2 -13.63 0.09 -2.15
C LEU A 2 -12.70 -1.00 -1.56
N LYS A 3 -12.23 -1.94 -2.39
CA LYS A 3 -11.30 -3.01 -1.99
C LYS A 3 -9.91 -2.50 -1.56
N LEU A 4 -9.44 -1.42 -2.19
CA LEU A 4 -8.19 -0.77 -1.84
C LEU A 4 -8.30 -0.06 -0.48
N LEU A 5 -9.44 0.62 -0.26
CA LEU A 5 -9.77 1.25 1.03
C LEU A 5 -9.76 0.23 2.18
N PHE A 6 -10.26 -0.99 1.94
CA PHE A 6 -10.25 -2.06 2.94
C PHE A 6 -8.82 -2.52 3.29
N ILE A 7 -7.95 -2.70 2.30
CA ILE A 7 -6.53 -3.03 2.53
C ILE A 7 -5.83 -1.89 3.29
N ILE A 8 -6.09 -0.64 2.90
CA ILE A 8 -5.53 0.54 3.55
C ILE A 8 -6.02 0.63 5.01
N SER A 9 -7.30 0.38 5.29
CA SER A 9 -7.81 0.42 6.67
C SER A 9 -7.23 -0.69 7.55
N LEU A 10 -7.04 -1.90 7.00
CA LEU A 10 -6.41 -3.01 7.73
C LEU A 10 -4.93 -2.72 8.03
N SER A 11 -4.20 -2.14 7.07
CA SER A 11 -2.78 -1.84 7.20
C SER A 11 -2.49 -0.62 8.08
N LEU A 12 -3.39 0.37 8.12
CA LEU A 12 -3.31 1.49 9.08
C LEU A 12 -3.47 1.03 10.54
N GLY A 13 -4.10 -0.12 10.80
CA GLY A 13 -4.12 -0.74 12.13
C GLY A 13 -2.72 -1.12 12.64
N VAL A 14 -1.78 -1.42 11.73
CA VAL A 14 -0.37 -1.68 12.08
C VAL A 14 0.35 -0.41 12.53
N LEU A 15 -0.07 0.75 12.01
CA LEU A 15 0.48 2.06 12.38
C LEU A 15 -0.11 2.61 13.69
N ALA A 16 -1.20 2.04 14.19
CA ALA A 16 -1.90 2.49 15.39
C ALA A 16 -1.16 2.16 16.70
N SER A 17 -0.09 1.36 16.66
CA SER A 17 0.73 1.06 17.83
C SER A 17 1.59 2.24 18.29
N ASP A 18 1.82 3.26 17.44
CA ASP A 18 2.59 4.46 17.78
C ASP A 18 2.00 5.73 17.13
N THR A 19 0.75 6.05 17.52
CA THR A 19 -0.04 7.19 16.99
C THR A 19 0.60 8.55 17.15
N SER A 20 1.60 8.68 18.04
CA SER A 20 2.30 9.92 18.34
C SER A 20 3.23 10.42 17.21
N LYS A 21 3.56 9.57 16.22
CA LYS A 21 4.52 9.87 15.13
C LYS A 21 3.93 9.80 13.72
N LEU A 22 2.61 9.67 13.60
CA LEU A 22 1.93 9.60 12.31
C LEU A 22 1.88 10.97 11.63
N THR A 23 2.88 11.25 10.78
CA THR A 23 2.90 12.43 9.90
C THR A 23 2.35 12.07 8.51
N PRO A 24 1.87 13.04 7.73
CA PRO A 24 1.45 12.80 6.34
C PRO A 24 2.55 12.12 5.49
N THR A 25 3.81 12.50 5.71
CA THR A 25 4.97 11.88 5.04
C THR A 25 5.11 10.41 5.40
N ASN A 26 5.01 10.08 6.70
CA ASN A 26 5.12 8.69 7.17
C ASN A 26 3.98 7.81 6.62
N VAL A 27 2.76 8.36 6.55
CA VAL A 27 1.62 7.66 5.93
C VAL A 27 1.86 7.45 4.44
N LYS A 28 2.32 8.48 3.71
CA LYS A 28 2.66 8.37 2.28
C LYS A 28 3.73 7.29 2.04
N ASP A 29 4.82 7.32 2.80
CA ASP A 29 5.93 6.37 2.67
C ASP A 29 5.46 4.95 2.97
N PHE A 30 4.65 4.77 4.01
CA PHE A 30 4.02 3.48 4.34
C PHE A 30 3.11 2.98 3.21
N LEU A 31 2.19 3.80 2.71
CA LEU A 31 1.26 3.38 1.66
C LEU A 31 1.99 3.08 0.34
N SER A 32 3.03 3.85 0.02
CA SER A 32 3.91 3.59 -1.12
C SER A 32 4.64 2.26 -0.96
N GLY A 33 5.20 1.98 0.22
CA GLY A 33 5.80 0.69 0.55
C GLY A 33 4.81 -0.47 0.48
N LEU A 34 3.61 -0.29 1.02
CA LEU A 34 2.51 -1.26 0.99
C LEU A 34 2.17 -1.64 -0.45
N ALA A 35 2.02 -0.66 -1.35
CA ALA A 35 1.78 -0.91 -2.75
C ALA A 35 2.86 -1.79 -3.38
N LEU A 36 4.14 -1.52 -3.07
CA LEU A 36 5.29 -2.33 -3.52
C LEU A 36 5.27 -3.76 -2.94
N GLY A 37 4.94 -3.90 -1.66
CA GLY A 37 4.85 -5.20 -0.98
C GLY A 37 3.75 -6.11 -1.51
N LEU A 38 2.60 -5.52 -1.87
CA LEU A 38 1.48 -6.24 -2.48
C LEU A 38 1.81 -6.80 -3.86
N GLY A 39 2.77 -6.20 -4.57
CA GLY A 39 3.24 -6.71 -5.86
C GLY A 39 4.09 -7.98 -5.75
N ASN A 40 4.38 -8.59 -6.89
CA ASN A 40 5.40 -9.64 -7.01
C ASN A 40 6.83 -9.06 -6.97
N GLY A 41 7.12 -8.28 -5.92
CA GLY A 41 8.36 -7.52 -5.75
C GLY A 41 8.30 -6.12 -6.36
N SER A 42 9.40 -5.38 -6.22
CA SER A 42 9.53 -3.98 -6.64
C SER A 42 9.46 -3.76 -8.16
N THR A 43 9.32 -4.83 -8.96
CA THR A 43 9.30 -4.79 -10.44
C THR A 43 7.90 -4.90 -11.04
N SER A 44 6.86 -5.19 -10.23
CA SER A 44 5.48 -5.25 -10.73
C SER A 44 5.03 -3.87 -11.22
N THR A 45 4.62 -3.77 -12.49
CA THR A 45 4.13 -2.52 -13.09
C THR A 45 2.97 -1.92 -12.32
N CYS A 46 2.12 -2.77 -11.74
CA CYS A 46 0.98 -2.34 -10.95
C CYS A 46 1.35 -1.83 -9.57
N SER A 47 2.29 -2.51 -8.90
CA SER A 47 2.81 -2.06 -7.61
C SER A 47 3.55 -0.72 -7.73
N GLN A 48 4.37 -0.55 -8.78
CA GLN A 48 5.06 0.70 -9.08
C GLN A 48 4.09 1.81 -9.50
N GLY A 49 3.12 1.49 -10.35
CA GLY A 49 2.09 2.42 -10.79
C GLY A 49 1.26 2.94 -9.61
N LEU A 50 0.85 2.05 -8.71
CA LEU A 50 0.10 2.41 -7.51
C LEU A 50 0.95 3.24 -6.54
N SER A 51 2.21 2.85 -6.31
CA SER A 51 3.17 3.63 -5.51
C SER A 51 3.40 5.04 -6.07
N THR A 52 3.55 5.15 -7.39
CA THR A 52 3.69 6.43 -8.11
C THR A 52 2.43 7.29 -7.96
N MET A 53 1.24 6.69 -8.12
CA MET A 53 -0.04 7.38 -7.95
C MET A 53 -0.19 7.93 -6.52
N ILE A 54 0.21 7.16 -5.51
CA ILE A 54 0.22 7.60 -4.10
C ILE A 54 1.15 8.80 -3.94
N ASN A 55 2.40 8.70 -4.41
CA ASN A 55 3.37 9.78 -4.29
C ASN A 55 2.90 11.08 -4.97
N ASN A 56 2.36 10.98 -6.18
CA ASN A 56 1.83 12.14 -6.90
C ASN A 56 0.60 12.74 -6.21
N SER A 57 -0.28 11.89 -5.66
CA SER A 57 -1.46 12.36 -4.92
C SER A 57 -1.07 13.14 -3.66
N TYR A 58 -0.01 12.72 -2.96
CA TYR A 58 0.50 13.43 -1.79
C TYR A 58 1.18 14.76 -2.13
N LYS A 59 1.77 14.89 -3.32
CA LYS A 59 2.27 16.20 -3.79
C LYS A 59 1.12 17.18 -3.96
N VAL A 60 0.05 16.77 -4.64
CA VAL A 60 -1.16 17.59 -4.82
C VAL A 60 -1.75 18.01 -3.46
N ILE A 61 -1.84 17.08 -2.50
CA ILE A 61 -2.30 17.40 -1.13
C ILE A 61 -1.37 18.39 -0.44
N SER A 62 -0.04 18.23 -0.59
CA SER A 62 0.95 19.15 -0.03
C SER A 62 0.81 20.56 -0.62
N ASP A 63 0.57 20.66 -1.92
CA ASP A 63 0.39 21.95 -2.60
C ASP A 63 -0.88 22.67 -2.12
N PHE A 64 -1.99 21.94 -1.96
CA PHE A 64 -3.23 22.51 -1.41
C PHE A 64 -3.13 22.93 0.06
N THR A 65 -2.25 22.30 0.83
CA THR A 65 -2.05 22.62 2.26
C THR A 65 -1.00 23.71 2.48
N ALA A 66 -0.33 24.18 1.43
CA ALA A 66 0.60 25.29 1.49
C ALA A 66 -0.11 26.60 1.86
N LYS A 67 0.37 27.28 2.91
CA LYS A 67 -0.26 28.49 3.49
C LYS A 67 -0.20 29.75 2.61
N THR A 68 0.58 29.72 1.54
CA THR A 68 0.68 30.80 0.56
C THR A 68 0.39 30.21 -0.80
N GLN A 69 -0.68 30.63 -1.45
CA GLN A 69 -0.94 30.32 -2.86
C GLN A 69 -0.61 31.54 -3.70
N ASN A 70 0.15 31.31 -4.77
CA ASN A 70 0.47 32.27 -5.82
C ASN A 70 0.40 31.54 -7.16
N LEU A 71 0.44 32.30 -8.26
CA LEU A 71 0.31 31.76 -9.61
C LEU A 71 1.30 30.62 -9.91
N GLN A 72 2.52 30.69 -9.37
CA GLN A 72 3.52 29.63 -9.57
C GLN A 72 3.13 28.34 -8.85
N GLN A 73 2.55 28.42 -7.66
CA GLN A 73 2.03 27.27 -6.90
C GLN A 73 0.79 26.68 -7.57
N ASP A 74 -0.08 27.50 -8.15
CA ASP A 74 -1.24 27.01 -8.91
C ASP A 74 -0.80 26.21 -10.15
N ILE A 75 0.22 26.71 -10.87
CA ILE A 75 0.82 25.99 -12.00
C ILE A 75 1.45 24.65 -11.55
N THR A 76 2.19 24.65 -10.44
CA THR A 76 2.76 23.41 -9.88
C THR A 76 1.67 22.40 -9.54
N THR A 77 0.60 22.85 -8.87
CA THR A 77 -0.53 21.99 -8.48
C THR A 77 -1.19 21.36 -9.70
N LEU A 78 -1.40 22.14 -10.77
CA LEU A 78 -1.96 21.63 -12.02
C LEU A 78 -1.05 20.60 -12.70
N ASN A 79 0.26 20.82 -12.68
CA ASN A 79 1.23 19.85 -13.21
C ASN A 79 1.23 18.55 -12.40
N ASP A 80 1.21 18.64 -11.06
CA ASP A 80 1.18 17.47 -10.19
C ASP A 80 -0.15 16.71 -10.31
N LEU A 81 -1.27 17.42 -10.52
CA LEU A 81 -2.55 16.79 -10.84
C LEU A 81 -2.49 16.03 -12.17
N GLN A 82 -1.82 16.58 -13.19
CA GLN A 82 -1.61 15.87 -14.46
C GLN A 82 -0.78 14.59 -14.26
N LEU A 83 0.22 14.60 -13.37
CA LEU A 83 0.98 13.41 -13.02
C LEU A 83 0.10 12.34 -12.34
N VAL A 84 -0.86 12.75 -11.50
CA VAL A 84 -1.87 11.83 -10.93
C VAL A 84 -2.70 11.22 -12.05
N VAL A 85 -3.28 12.05 -12.94
CA VAL A 85 -4.12 11.58 -14.06
C VAL A 85 -3.36 10.57 -14.93
N ASN A 86 -2.09 10.86 -15.26
CA ASN A 86 -1.27 9.96 -16.06
C ASN A 86 -1.03 8.61 -15.36
N SER A 87 -0.85 8.61 -14.04
CA SER A 87 -0.65 7.39 -13.26
C SER A 87 -1.91 6.51 -13.17
N ILE A 88 -3.11 7.06 -13.30
CA ILE A 88 -4.38 6.29 -13.28
C ILE A 88 -4.39 5.23 -14.38
N SER A 89 -3.90 5.55 -15.57
CA SER A 89 -3.88 4.62 -16.71
C SER A 89 -3.04 3.36 -16.46
N SER A 90 -1.99 3.47 -15.63
CA SER A 90 -1.16 2.35 -15.22
C SER A 90 -1.85 1.50 -14.16
N VAL A 91 -2.56 2.13 -13.22
CA VAL A 91 -3.27 1.47 -12.11
C VAL A 91 -4.60 0.86 -12.56
N SER A 92 -5.27 1.44 -13.55
CA SER A 92 -6.56 0.97 -14.05
C SER A 92 -6.49 -0.40 -14.72
N LYS A 93 -5.29 -0.82 -15.15
CA LYS A 93 -5.03 -2.14 -15.73
C LYS A 93 -4.75 -3.22 -14.68
N CYS A 94 -4.57 -2.81 -13.41
CA CYS A 94 -4.24 -3.73 -12.33
C CYS A 94 -5.43 -4.56 -11.92
N ASP A 95 -5.19 -5.86 -11.76
CA ASP A 95 -6.26 -6.80 -11.44
C ASP A 95 -6.56 -6.84 -9.93
N PHE A 96 -7.47 -5.96 -9.51
CA PHE A 96 -8.08 -6.02 -8.17
C PHE A 96 -9.33 -6.93 -8.13
N SER A 97 -9.73 -7.52 -9.26
CA SER A 97 -10.95 -8.33 -9.33
C SER A 97 -10.74 -9.68 -8.64
N THR A 98 -9.56 -10.28 -8.82
CA THR A 98 -9.19 -11.58 -8.23
C THR A 98 -8.97 -11.53 -6.72
N LEU A 99 -8.72 -10.34 -6.15
CA LEU A 99 -8.63 -10.16 -4.70
C LEU A 99 -9.91 -10.62 -3.99
N ASP A 100 -11.07 -10.31 -4.56
CA ASP A 100 -12.37 -10.67 -3.97
C ASP A 100 -12.53 -12.18 -3.86
N ASN A 101 -12.15 -12.90 -4.92
CA ASN A 101 -12.19 -14.35 -4.95
C ASN A 101 -11.27 -14.95 -3.88
N GLN A 102 -10.09 -14.36 -3.66
CA GLN A 102 -9.18 -14.83 -2.61
C GLN A 102 -9.72 -14.52 -1.21
N LEU A 103 -10.21 -13.30 -0.97
CA LEU A 103 -10.83 -12.94 0.30
C LEU A 103 -12.06 -13.83 0.60
N ASN A 104 -12.90 -14.11 -0.39
CA ASN A 104 -14.05 -15.01 -0.23
C ASN A 104 -13.63 -16.44 0.14
N LYS A 105 -12.49 -16.93 -0.37
CA LYS A 105 -11.93 -18.22 0.06
C LYS A 105 -11.45 -18.16 1.51
N ILE A 106 -10.74 -17.10 1.89
CA ILE A 106 -10.23 -16.89 3.26
C ILE A 106 -11.35 -16.69 4.28
N PHE A 107 -12.47 -16.08 3.89
CA PHE A 107 -13.64 -15.92 4.76
C PHE A 107 -14.64 -17.08 4.65
N SER A 108 -14.32 -18.14 3.91
CA SER A 108 -15.11 -19.36 3.85
C SER A 108 -14.82 -20.28 5.05
N LYS A 109 -15.61 -21.35 5.19
CA LYS A 109 -15.38 -22.38 6.23
C LYS A 109 -13.99 -23.02 6.17
N GLN A 110 -13.36 -23.07 4.99
CA GLN A 110 -12.02 -23.63 4.78
C GLN A 110 -10.91 -22.57 4.85
N GLY A 111 -11.26 -21.31 5.11
CA GLY A 111 -10.31 -20.20 5.09
C GLY A 111 -9.17 -20.31 6.09
N ILE A 112 -9.44 -20.87 7.28
CA ILE A 112 -8.40 -21.13 8.30
C ILE A 112 -7.38 -22.16 7.80
N GLU A 113 -7.81 -23.20 7.08
CA GLU A 113 -6.89 -24.17 6.46
C GLU A 113 -5.99 -23.48 5.44
N ILE A 114 -6.54 -22.62 4.59
CA ILE A 114 -5.78 -21.87 3.59
C ILE A 114 -4.76 -20.95 4.27
N LEU A 115 -5.19 -20.16 5.27
CA LEU A 115 -4.30 -19.28 6.03
C LEU A 115 -3.18 -20.07 6.72
N THR A 116 -3.51 -21.21 7.32
CA THR A 116 -2.54 -22.07 8.02
C THR A 116 -1.53 -22.66 7.06
N GLN A 117 -1.97 -23.19 5.92
CA GLN A 117 -1.07 -23.70 4.89
C GLN A 117 -0.16 -22.60 4.35
N ASN A 118 -0.72 -21.43 4.05
CA ASN A 118 0.05 -20.27 3.59
C ASN A 118 1.06 -19.81 4.63
N TYR A 119 0.70 -19.81 5.92
CA TYR A 119 1.62 -19.49 7.01
C TYR A 119 2.75 -20.52 7.12
N ILE A 120 2.43 -21.82 7.09
CA ILE A 120 3.44 -22.89 7.14
C ILE A 120 4.41 -22.78 5.96
N ASN A 121 3.88 -22.56 4.75
CA ASN A 121 4.69 -22.48 3.54
C ASN A 121 5.60 -21.24 3.50
N ASN A 122 5.21 -20.16 4.18
CA ASN A 122 5.91 -18.87 4.11
C ASN A 122 6.43 -18.37 5.48
N GLY A 123 6.46 -19.23 6.50
CA GLY A 123 6.64 -18.83 7.90
C GLY A 123 7.94 -18.07 8.17
N ALA A 124 9.05 -18.47 7.53
CA ALA A 124 10.34 -17.80 7.68
C ALA A 124 10.32 -16.35 7.15
N VAL A 125 9.66 -16.13 6.01
CA VAL A 125 9.51 -14.79 5.41
C VAL A 125 8.55 -13.96 6.26
N LEU A 126 7.42 -14.54 6.66
CA LEU A 126 6.44 -13.87 7.52
C LEU A 126 7.01 -13.46 8.88
N TYR A 127 7.90 -14.27 9.46
CA TYR A 127 8.62 -13.91 10.68
C TYR A 127 9.55 -12.71 10.49
N THR A 128 10.24 -12.66 9.35
CA THR A 128 11.12 -11.54 8.98
C THR A 128 10.30 -10.26 8.76
N ASP A 129 9.19 -10.38 8.02
CA ASP A 129 8.26 -9.27 7.80
C ASP A 129 7.67 -8.78 9.13
N TYR A 130 7.28 -9.68 10.03
CA TYR A 130 6.76 -9.33 11.35
C TYR A 130 7.78 -8.51 12.17
N ASN A 131 9.03 -8.95 12.22
CA ASN A 131 10.08 -8.20 12.93
C ASN A 131 10.28 -6.80 12.33
N THR A 132 10.17 -6.68 11.00
CA THR A 132 10.22 -5.38 10.31
C THR A 132 9.03 -4.50 10.65
N MET A 133 7.83 -5.06 10.80
CA MET A 133 6.63 -4.33 11.23
C MET A 133 6.73 -3.83 12.67
N MET A 134 7.52 -4.48 13.53
CA MET A 134 7.73 -4.02 14.90
C MET A 134 8.63 -2.77 14.99
N THR A 135 9.38 -2.44 13.92
CA THR A 135 10.28 -1.28 13.87
C THR A 135 9.85 -0.23 12.83
N CYS A 136 8.54 -0.12 12.54
CA CYS A 136 8.02 0.81 11.53
C CYS A 136 8.46 2.27 11.69
N THR A 137 8.74 2.72 12.91
CA THR A 137 9.19 4.09 13.18
C THR A 137 10.59 4.41 12.63
N GLU A 138 11.38 3.39 12.30
CA GLU A 138 12.71 3.55 11.69
C GLU A 138 12.61 3.78 10.17
N ASN A 139 11.68 3.08 9.51
CA ASN A 139 11.45 3.21 8.08
C ASN A 139 10.03 2.78 7.68
N TYR A 140 9.14 3.76 7.53
CA TYR A 140 7.74 3.53 7.17
C TYR A 140 7.58 2.86 5.80
N SER A 141 8.46 3.14 4.84
CA SER A 141 8.41 2.53 3.50
C SER A 141 8.73 1.03 3.57
N THR A 142 9.81 0.65 4.26
CA THR A 142 10.17 -0.75 4.45
C THR A 142 9.11 -1.50 5.27
N CYS A 143 8.55 -0.86 6.30
CA CYS A 143 7.44 -1.42 7.06
C CYS A 143 6.19 -1.63 6.20
N GLY A 144 5.80 -0.65 5.39
CA GLY A 144 4.70 -0.81 4.43
C GLY A 144 4.93 -1.99 3.50
N GLN A 145 6.14 -2.12 2.97
CA GLN A 145 6.53 -3.23 2.10
C GLN A 145 6.41 -4.59 2.81
N ALA A 146 6.85 -4.69 4.06
CA ALA A 146 6.68 -5.89 4.87
C ALA A 146 5.20 -6.24 5.09
N VAL A 147 4.35 -5.24 5.41
CA VAL A 147 2.89 -5.45 5.56
C VAL A 147 2.27 -5.97 4.26
N GLY A 148 2.62 -5.36 3.14
CA GLY A 148 2.11 -5.77 1.82
C GLY A 148 2.56 -7.17 1.45
N ASN A 149 3.82 -7.51 1.74
CA ASN A 149 4.36 -8.83 1.47
C ASN A 149 3.70 -9.90 2.34
N ALA A 150 3.55 -9.64 3.65
CA ALA A 150 2.87 -10.54 4.56
C ALA A 150 1.41 -10.77 4.17
N PHE A 151 0.69 -9.71 3.79
CA PHE A 151 -0.68 -9.83 3.25
C PHE A 151 -0.70 -10.75 2.03
N LYS A 152 0.19 -10.50 1.05
CA LYS A 152 0.29 -11.31 -0.16
C LYS A 152 0.53 -12.78 0.14
N LEU A 153 1.45 -13.08 1.05
CA LEU A 153 1.82 -14.45 1.42
C LEU A 153 0.71 -15.17 2.19
N LEU A 154 0.04 -14.49 3.12
CA LEU A 154 -1.05 -15.08 3.91
C LEU A 154 -2.33 -15.27 3.09
N ILE A 155 -2.70 -14.29 2.28
CA ILE A 155 -3.92 -14.33 1.47
C ILE A 155 -3.72 -15.13 0.18
N GLY A 156 -2.47 -15.29 -0.27
CA GLY A 156 -2.17 -15.93 -1.55
C GLY A 156 -2.58 -15.07 -2.75
N TRP A 157 -2.48 -13.74 -2.62
CA TRP A 157 -2.85 -12.77 -3.66
C TRP A 157 -1.78 -11.71 -3.85
N SER A 158 -1.42 -11.42 -5.10
CA SER A 158 -0.48 -10.35 -5.45
C SER A 158 -1.12 -9.34 -6.39
N LEU A 159 -0.73 -8.08 -6.25
CA LEU A 159 -1.05 -7.00 -7.17
C LEU A 159 -0.23 -7.15 -8.47
N ASN A 160 -0.89 -7.62 -9.52
CA ASN A 160 -0.36 -7.77 -10.88
C ASN A 160 -0.94 -6.73 -11.83
#